data_AF-U3HYR7-F1
#
_entry.id   AF-U3HYR7-F1
#
_cell.length_a   1.000
_cell.length_b   1.000
_cell.length_c   1.000
_cell.angle_alpha   90.00
_cell.angle_beta   90.00
_cell.angle_gamma   90.00
#
_symmetry.space_group_name_H-M   'P 1'
#
loop_
_entity.id
_entity.type
_entity.pdbx_description
1 polymer ?
#
loop_
_entity_poly.entity_id
_entity_poly.type
_entity_poly.pdbx_seq_one_letter_code
_entity_poly.pdbx_strand_id
1 'polypeptide(L)'
;MAAAAVGLMAAAGQRLGCGWGRGLVSAKEEKEVKAGANTVIEEKTEPTEPSVICPPPRSRNYVPPEDIQSLLEAHVRKIFGPSLPDQWQQTSLKENKLKFRLLDQLASELGHAVPNSQLHLMCSAQDVLTFYSTPVKEGSKFDELRASELPPNLKICWEQ
;
A
#
# COMPACT_ATOMS: atom_id res chain seq x y z
N MET A 1 31.66 15.39 55.62
CA MET A 1 32.99 15.57 54.98
C MET A 1 33.05 14.57 53.84
N ALA A 2 33.19 14.84 52.54
CA ALA A 2 33.56 15.98 51.69
C ALA A 2 32.72 15.82 50.38
N ALA A 3 32.11 16.83 49.73
CA ALA A 3 32.58 18.03 49.01
C ALA A 3 32.99 17.80 47.53
N ALA A 4 32.21 18.46 46.64
CA ALA A 4 32.46 18.89 45.23
C ALA A 4 32.62 17.81 44.13
N ALA A 5 32.26 18.01 42.85
CA ALA A 5 32.14 19.24 42.07
C ALA A 5 31.15 19.11 40.89
N VAL A 6 30.74 20.30 40.41
CA VAL A 6 29.79 20.64 39.34
C VAL A 6 30.41 20.44 37.96
N GLY A 7 29.59 20.07 36.97
CA GLY A 7 29.92 20.16 35.55
C GLY A 7 28.68 20.43 34.70
N LEU A 8 28.46 21.71 34.39
CA LEU A 8 27.41 22.23 33.51
C LEU A 8 28.00 22.37 32.08
N MET A 9 27.30 21.93 31.04
CA MET A 9 27.50 22.45 29.68
C MET A 9 26.22 22.31 28.88
N ALA A 10 25.89 23.41 28.20
CA ALA A 10 24.63 23.67 27.54
C ALA A 10 24.75 23.51 26.02
N ALA A 11 23.56 23.47 25.40
CA ALA A 11 23.17 24.24 24.22
C ALA A 11 22.96 23.53 22.88
N ALA A 12 21.91 24.07 22.23
CA ALA A 12 21.65 24.19 20.80
C ALA A 12 21.05 22.99 20.06
N GLY A 13 19.72 23.06 19.90
CA GLY A 13 19.05 22.40 18.79
C GLY A 13 19.38 23.06 17.45
N GLN A 14 19.21 22.30 16.38
CA GLN A 14 18.99 22.84 15.05
C GLN A 14 18.19 21.86 14.19
N ARG A 15 17.12 22.41 13.65
CA ARG A 15 16.18 21.85 12.69
C ARG A 15 16.74 22.17 11.31
N LEU A 16 16.99 21.15 10.48
CA LEU A 16 17.40 21.37 9.09
C LEU A 16 16.52 20.51 8.18
N GLY A 17 15.61 21.17 7.49
CA GLY A 17 14.92 20.62 6.33
C GLY A 17 15.86 20.68 5.14
N CYS A 18 15.94 19.59 4.39
CA CYS A 18 16.67 19.54 3.12
C CYS A 18 15.67 19.75 1.98
N GLY A 19 15.63 20.98 1.47
CA GLY A 19 15.02 21.31 0.19
C GLY A 19 15.90 20.79 -0.95
N TRP A 20 15.26 20.33 -2.03
CA TRP A 20 15.94 19.89 -3.24
C TRP A 20 16.42 21.11 -4.04
N GLY A 21 17.74 21.38 -3.96
CA GLY A 21 18.43 22.38 -4.78
C GLY A 21 19.09 21.72 -5.99
N ARG A 22 18.73 22.19 -7.20
CA ARG A 22 19.40 21.84 -8.46
C ARG A 22 20.81 22.43 -8.46
N GLY A 23 21.82 21.59 -8.63
CA GLY A 23 23.23 21.99 -8.80
C GLY A 23 23.68 21.84 -10.25
N LEU A 24 23.80 22.98 -10.94
CA LEU A 24 24.51 23.19 -12.19
C LEU A 24 26.02 23.06 -11.93
N VAL A 25 26.75 22.24 -12.69
CA VAL A 25 28.23 22.13 -12.57
C VAL A 25 28.89 22.55 -13.87
N SER A 26 29.81 23.52 -13.75
CA SER A 26 30.64 24.10 -14.80
C SER A 26 31.77 23.16 -15.24
N ALA A 27 32.02 23.13 -16.54
CA ALA A 27 33.16 22.47 -17.17
C ALA A 27 34.46 23.22 -16.89
N LYS A 28 35.53 22.48 -16.63
CA LYS A 28 36.91 22.97 -16.66
C LYS A 28 37.78 21.92 -17.36
N GLU A 29 38.24 22.26 -18.55
CA GLU A 29 39.32 21.57 -19.27
C GLU A 29 40.66 21.80 -18.56
N GLU A 30 41.55 20.80 -18.61
CA GLU A 30 42.84 20.91 -19.31
C GLU A 30 43.66 19.60 -19.28
N LYS A 31 44.29 19.33 -20.44
CA LYS A 31 45.60 18.71 -20.72
C LYS A 31 45.79 17.20 -20.88
N GLU A 32 46.13 16.85 -22.12
CA GLU A 32 46.70 15.61 -22.64
C GLU A 32 48.17 15.37 -22.22
N VAL A 33 48.56 14.09 -22.01
CA VAL A 33 49.86 13.51 -22.44
C VAL A 33 49.67 12.01 -22.78
N LYS A 34 50.42 11.56 -23.78
CA LYS A 34 50.32 10.38 -24.65
C LYS A 34 50.62 8.98 -24.07
N ALA A 35 50.03 8.01 -24.78
CA ALA A 35 50.57 6.74 -25.29
C ALA A 35 50.68 5.51 -24.36
N GLY A 36 50.08 4.41 -24.83
CA GLY A 36 50.40 3.05 -24.38
C GLY A 36 49.23 2.11 -24.63
N ALA A 37 49.34 1.29 -25.67
CA ALA A 37 48.32 0.34 -26.10
C ALA A 37 47.96 -0.67 -24.99
N ASN A 38 46.65 -0.84 -24.77
CA ASN A 38 46.06 -2.11 -24.37
C ASN A 38 44.58 -2.06 -24.77
N THR A 39 44.20 -2.81 -25.80
CA THR A 39 42.80 -3.08 -26.13
C THR A 39 42.23 -4.00 -25.06
N VAL A 40 41.81 -3.41 -23.95
CA VAL A 40 40.85 -4.02 -23.03
C VAL A 40 39.50 -3.83 -23.70
N ILE A 41 38.83 -4.93 -24.01
CA ILE A 41 37.41 -4.92 -24.36
C ILE A 41 36.71 -4.42 -23.10
N GLU A 42 36.36 -3.13 -23.06
CA GLU A 42 35.39 -2.60 -22.12
C GLU A 42 34.05 -3.24 -22.47
N GLU A 43 33.78 -4.39 -21.85
CA GLU A 43 32.41 -4.76 -21.56
C GLU A 43 31.85 -3.62 -20.72
N LYS A 44 31.16 -2.68 -21.39
CA LYS A 44 30.28 -1.73 -20.75
C LYS A 44 29.29 -2.54 -19.95
N THR A 45 29.63 -2.76 -18.69
CA THR A 45 28.67 -3.10 -17.66
C THR A 45 27.84 -1.83 -17.51
N GLU A 46 26.88 -1.67 -18.42
CA GLU A 46 25.79 -0.72 -18.24
C GLU A 46 25.26 -1.00 -16.83
N PRO A 47 25.31 -0.04 -15.89
CA PRO A 47 24.57 -0.18 -14.65
C PRO A 47 23.13 -0.32 -15.11
N THR A 48 22.60 -1.55 -15.06
CA THR A 48 21.21 -1.82 -15.34
C THR A 48 20.44 -1.09 -14.25
N GLU A 49 20.10 0.17 -14.52
CA GLU A 49 19.17 0.92 -13.69
C GLU A 49 17.94 0.02 -13.58
N PRO A 50 17.53 -0.38 -12.37
CA PRO A 50 16.33 -1.19 -12.23
C PRO A 50 15.17 -0.33 -12.73
N SER A 51 14.79 -0.51 -13.99
CA SER A 51 13.66 0.17 -14.59
C SER A 51 12.45 -0.25 -13.78
N VAL A 52 11.92 0.65 -12.94
CA VAL A 52 10.70 0.41 -12.19
C VAL A 52 9.55 0.45 -13.20
N ILE A 53 9.28 -0.71 -13.79
CA ILE A 53 8.18 -0.89 -14.74
C ILE A 53 6.88 -0.81 -13.95
N CYS A 54 5.92 -0.06 -14.48
CA CYS A 54 4.59 0.05 -13.88
C CYS A 54 3.95 -1.36 -13.79
N PRO A 55 3.51 -1.81 -12.60
CA PRO A 55 2.82 -3.09 -12.48
C PRO A 55 1.49 -3.03 -13.24
N PRO A 56 0.97 -4.17 -13.70
CA PRO A 56 -0.34 -4.22 -14.34
C PRO A 56 -1.43 -3.73 -13.37
N PRO A 57 -2.48 -3.05 -13.88
CA PRO A 57 -3.60 -2.63 -13.05
C PRO A 57 -4.34 -3.86 -12.50
N ARG A 58 -4.73 -3.80 -11.23
CA ARG A 58 -5.55 -4.83 -10.58
C ARG A 58 -7.03 -4.63 -10.92
N SER A 59 -7.76 -5.73 -11.09
CA SER A 59 -9.23 -5.66 -11.12
C SER A 59 -9.78 -5.31 -9.74
N ARG A 60 -10.92 -4.62 -9.73
CA ARG A 60 -11.72 -4.24 -8.56
C ARG A 60 -12.84 -5.25 -8.27
N ASN A 61 -12.96 -6.30 -9.08
CA ASN A 61 -13.83 -7.43 -8.81
C ASN A 61 -13.45 -8.04 -7.46
N TYR A 62 -14.45 -8.24 -6.61
CA TYR A 62 -14.30 -8.85 -5.30
C TYR A 62 -15.40 -9.88 -5.08
N VAL A 63 -14.98 -11.10 -4.75
CA VAL A 63 -15.87 -12.22 -4.41
C VAL A 63 -15.54 -12.62 -2.97
N PRO A 64 -16.51 -12.54 -2.04
CA PRO A 64 -16.27 -12.87 -0.65
C PRO A 64 -15.93 -14.36 -0.50
N PRO A 65 -14.85 -14.72 0.21
CA PRO A 65 -14.59 -16.10 0.58
C PRO A 65 -15.69 -16.66 1.48
N GLU A 66 -15.93 -17.97 1.43
CA GLU A 66 -16.90 -18.65 2.31
C GLU A 66 -16.48 -18.55 3.79
N ASP A 67 -15.17 -18.63 4.05
CA ASP A 67 -14.57 -18.62 5.39
C ASP A 67 -14.32 -17.21 5.97
N ILE A 68 -15.00 -16.19 5.45
CA ILE A 68 -14.66 -14.80 5.78
C ILE A 68 -14.83 -14.45 7.26
N GLN A 69 -15.78 -15.10 7.93
CA GLN A 69 -15.99 -14.92 9.37
C GLN A 69 -14.79 -15.42 10.17
N SER A 70 -14.31 -16.61 9.86
CA SER A 70 -13.17 -17.24 10.54
C SER A 70 -11.86 -16.50 10.24
N LEU A 71 -11.68 -16.04 9.00
CA LEU A 71 -10.54 -15.21 8.60
C LEU A 71 -10.50 -13.90 9.41
N LEU A 72 -11.64 -13.20 9.46
CA LEU A 72 -11.73 -11.94 10.20
C LEU A 72 -11.52 -12.16 11.70
N GLU A 73 -12.12 -13.21 12.27
CA GLU A 73 -11.93 -13.58 13.67
C GLU A 73 -10.45 -13.82 14.00
N ALA A 74 -9.72 -14.55 13.14
CA ALA A 74 -8.30 -14.81 13.34
C ALA A 74 -7.47 -13.51 13.37
N HIS A 75 -7.76 -12.55 12.47
CA HIS A 75 -7.08 -11.25 12.46
C HIS A 75 -7.45 -10.37 13.65
N VAL A 76 -8.72 -10.36 14.04
CA VAL A 76 -9.18 -9.60 15.21
C VAL A 76 -8.48 -10.14 16.47
N ARG A 77 -8.48 -11.46 16.68
CA ARG A 77 -7.77 -12.09 17.83
C ARG A 77 -6.26 -11.84 17.78
N LYS A 78 -5.65 -11.83 16.59
CA LYS A 78 -4.21 -11.54 16.41
C LYS A 78 -3.83 -10.11 16.77
N ILE A 79 -4.68 -9.13 16.45
CA ILE A 79 -4.37 -7.70 16.63
C ILE A 79 -4.80 -7.18 18.01
N PHE A 80 -5.98 -7.57 18.47
CA PHE A 80 -6.56 -7.11 19.73
C PHE A 80 -6.20 -8.04 20.91
N GLY A 81 -5.71 -9.24 20.63
CA GLY A 81 -5.21 -10.20 21.62
C GLY A 81 -6.23 -11.26 22.08
N PRO A 82 -5.81 -12.26 22.86
CA PRO A 82 -6.67 -13.37 23.28
C PRO A 82 -7.69 -13.00 24.37
N SER A 83 -7.64 -11.77 24.91
CA SER A 83 -8.56 -11.30 25.96
C SER A 83 -9.93 -10.84 25.42
N LEU A 84 -10.19 -11.03 24.12
CA LEU A 84 -11.46 -10.67 23.52
C LEU A 84 -12.60 -11.54 24.05
N PRO A 85 -13.80 -10.96 24.24
CA PRO A 85 -15.00 -11.74 24.50
C PRO A 85 -15.34 -12.63 23.29
N ASP A 86 -16.08 -13.71 23.53
CA ASP A 86 -16.57 -14.62 22.48
C ASP A 86 -17.35 -13.86 21.39
N GLN A 87 -18.03 -12.77 21.76
CA GLN A 87 -18.69 -11.84 20.84
C GLN A 87 -17.69 -10.86 20.19
N TRP A 88 -16.70 -11.39 19.49
CA TRP A 88 -15.62 -10.62 18.85
C TRP A 88 -16.14 -9.61 17.79
N GLN A 89 -17.31 -9.86 17.20
CA GLN A 89 -17.93 -8.96 16.21
C GLN A 89 -18.27 -7.57 16.78
N GLN A 90 -18.58 -7.49 18.08
CA GLN A 90 -18.93 -6.23 18.74
C GLN A 90 -17.71 -5.41 19.17
N THR A 91 -16.50 -5.89 18.88
CA THR A 91 -15.26 -5.20 19.23
C THR A 91 -15.20 -3.84 18.56
N SER A 92 -15.01 -2.80 19.37
CA SER A 92 -14.98 -1.43 18.89
C SER A 92 -13.62 -1.07 18.30
N LEU A 93 -13.62 -0.56 17.07
CA LEU A 93 -12.45 -0.10 16.31
C LEU A 93 -12.14 1.39 16.57
N LYS A 94 -12.21 1.84 17.83
CA LYS A 94 -11.94 3.24 18.22
C LYS A 94 -10.47 3.63 18.09
N GLU A 95 -9.56 2.68 18.35
CA GLU A 95 -8.13 2.96 18.26
C GLU A 95 -7.67 2.93 16.80
N ASN A 96 -7.29 4.11 16.28
CA ASN A 96 -6.88 4.27 14.88
C ASN A 96 -5.71 3.35 14.47
N LYS A 97 -4.76 3.07 15.38
CA LYS A 97 -3.63 2.19 15.10
C LYS A 97 -4.07 0.75 14.86
N LEU A 98 -4.93 0.22 15.73
CA LEU A 98 -5.45 -1.15 15.60
C LEU A 98 -6.37 -1.27 14.39
N LYS A 99 -7.23 -0.26 14.18
CA LYS A 99 -8.10 -0.18 13.00
C LYS A 99 -7.30 -0.18 11.70
N PHE A 100 -6.25 0.63 11.61
CA PHE A 100 -5.36 0.66 10.44
C PHE A 100 -4.73 -0.72 10.20
N ARG A 101 -4.13 -1.33 11.22
CA ARG A 101 -3.49 -2.64 11.09
C ARG A 101 -4.46 -3.74 10.64
N LEU A 102 -5.69 -3.72 11.15
CA LEU A 102 -6.72 -4.69 10.78
C LEU A 102 -7.10 -4.53 9.30
N LEU A 103 -7.45 -3.30 8.89
CA LEU A 103 -7.88 -3.04 7.53
C LEU A 103 -6.76 -3.25 6.50
N ASP A 104 -5.51 -2.95 6.86
CA ASP A 104 -4.34 -3.16 6.00
C ASP A 104 -4.04 -4.65 5.77
N GLN A 105 -4.12 -5.46 6.83
CA GLN A 105 -3.96 -6.92 6.73
C GLN A 105 -5.07 -7.55 5.89
N LEU A 106 -6.32 -7.16 6.11
CA LEU A 106 -7.46 -7.63 5.32
C LEU A 106 -7.36 -7.18 3.86
N ALA A 107 -6.96 -5.95 3.59
CA ALA A 107 -6.79 -5.46 2.23
C ALA A 107 -5.67 -6.18 1.47
N SER A 108 -4.60 -6.55 2.17
CA SER A 108 -3.49 -7.32 1.60
C SER A 108 -3.87 -8.77 1.30
N GLU A 109 -4.64 -9.41 2.18
CA GLU A 109 -5.04 -10.81 2.03
C GLU A 109 -6.21 -10.99 1.05
N LEU A 110 -7.23 -10.14 1.12
CA LEU A 110 -8.42 -10.20 0.26
C LEU A 110 -8.23 -9.44 -1.06
N GLY A 111 -7.17 -8.64 -1.19
CA GLY A 111 -6.96 -7.76 -2.34
C GLY A 111 -7.98 -6.62 -2.47
N HIS A 112 -8.85 -6.44 -1.45
CA HIS A 112 -9.95 -5.48 -1.46
C HIS A 112 -9.82 -4.48 -0.32
N ALA A 113 -9.55 -3.22 -0.66
CA ALA A 113 -9.35 -2.14 0.30
C ALA A 113 -10.62 -1.33 0.55
N VAL A 114 -10.84 -0.93 1.79
CA VAL A 114 -11.99 -0.09 2.16
C VAL A 114 -11.81 1.34 1.61
N PRO A 115 -12.80 1.89 0.88
CA PRO A 115 -12.77 3.27 0.41
C PRO A 115 -12.75 4.31 1.55
N ASN A 116 -12.07 5.44 1.33
CA ASN A 116 -11.98 6.52 2.32
C ASN A 116 -13.35 7.04 2.78
N SER A 117 -14.34 7.09 1.88
CA SER A 117 -15.71 7.50 2.19
C SER A 117 -16.39 6.57 3.18
N GLN A 118 -15.99 5.30 3.27
CA GLN A 118 -16.60 4.29 4.14
C GLN A 118 -15.79 4.03 5.41
N LEU A 119 -14.56 4.56 5.52
CA LEU A 119 -13.72 4.35 6.71
C LEU A 119 -14.39 4.83 8.01
N HIS A 120 -15.18 5.90 7.96
CA HIS A 120 -15.88 6.41 9.14
C HIS A 120 -17.03 5.49 9.61
N LEU A 121 -17.55 4.62 8.74
CA LEU A 121 -18.60 3.64 9.05
C LEU A 121 -18.04 2.39 9.74
N MET A 122 -16.74 2.11 9.57
CA MET A 122 -16.06 0.95 10.16
C MET A 122 -15.78 1.20 11.66
N CYS A 123 -16.82 1.15 12.49
CA CYS A 123 -16.75 1.41 13.93
C CYS A 123 -16.59 0.13 14.76
N SER A 124 -17.06 -0.99 14.24
CA SER A 124 -17.00 -2.31 14.86
C SER A 124 -16.48 -3.37 13.89
N ALA A 125 -16.03 -4.51 14.41
CA ALA A 125 -15.65 -5.65 13.57
C ALA A 125 -16.83 -6.17 12.74
N GLN A 126 -18.07 -6.02 13.24
CA GLN A 126 -19.29 -6.35 12.50
C GLN A 126 -19.49 -5.50 11.24
N ASP A 127 -19.18 -4.20 11.32
CA ASP A 127 -19.28 -3.30 10.16
C ASP A 127 -18.31 -3.73 9.05
N VAL A 128 -17.09 -4.12 9.47
CA VAL A 128 -16.05 -4.65 8.58
C VAL A 128 -16.49 -5.97 7.95
N LEU A 129 -17.05 -6.88 8.75
CA LEU A 129 -17.58 -8.15 8.25
C LEU A 129 -18.68 -7.93 7.21
N THR A 130 -19.60 -7.01 7.49
CA THR A 130 -20.71 -6.68 6.58
C THR A 130 -20.21 -6.13 5.26
N PHE A 131 -19.20 -5.24 5.31
CA PHE A 131 -18.55 -4.71 4.10
C PHE A 131 -17.92 -5.82 3.27
N TYR A 132 -17.10 -6.66 3.88
CA TYR A 132 -16.39 -7.73 3.19
C TYR A 132 -17.28 -8.91 2.78
N SER A 133 -18.49 -9.04 3.33
CA SER A 133 -19.47 -10.03 2.89
C SER A 133 -20.20 -9.62 1.60
N THR A 134 -20.05 -8.36 1.17
CA THR A 134 -20.74 -7.83 0.00
C THR A 134 -19.87 -8.00 -1.26
N PRO A 135 -20.32 -8.73 -2.29
CA PRO A 135 -19.56 -8.88 -3.54
C PRO A 135 -19.53 -7.57 -4.34
N VAL A 136 -18.43 -7.33 -5.05
CA VAL A 136 -18.26 -6.18 -5.95
C VAL A 136 -17.94 -6.68 -7.35
N LYS A 137 -18.73 -6.27 -8.34
CA LYS A 137 -18.50 -6.59 -9.75
C LYS A 137 -18.02 -5.34 -10.48
N GLU A 138 -16.92 -5.48 -11.19
CA GLU A 138 -16.35 -4.53 -12.13
C GLU A 138 -16.71 -5.00 -13.54
N GLY A 139 -17.78 -4.43 -14.07
CA GLY A 139 -18.25 -4.65 -15.43
C GLY A 139 -19.11 -3.47 -15.85
N SER A 140 -19.10 -3.12 -17.14
CA SER A 140 -20.05 -2.13 -17.62
C SER A 140 -21.45 -2.73 -17.64
N LYS A 141 -22.47 -1.86 -17.69
CA LYS A 141 -23.86 -2.33 -17.85
C LYS A 141 -24.07 -3.11 -19.14
N PHE A 142 -23.27 -2.84 -20.17
CA PHE A 142 -23.28 -3.63 -21.40
C PHE A 142 -22.73 -5.04 -21.17
N ASP A 143 -21.63 -5.18 -20.44
CA ASP A 143 -21.04 -6.50 -20.13
C ASP A 143 -22.00 -7.35 -19.28
N GLU A 144 -22.65 -6.73 -18.30
CA GLU A 144 -23.70 -7.39 -17.49
C GLU A 144 -24.87 -7.89 -18.37
N LEU A 145 -25.35 -7.06 -19.30
CA LEU A 145 -26.45 -7.40 -20.22
C LEU A 145 -26.06 -8.45 -21.26
N ARG A 146 -24.80 -8.45 -21.71
CA ARG A 146 -24.30 -9.46 -22.64
C ARG A 146 -24.16 -10.83 -21.97
N ALA A 147 -23.83 -10.84 -20.68
CA ALA A 147 -23.72 -12.07 -19.89
C ALA A 147 -25.10 -12.64 -19.50
N SER A 148 -26.16 -11.85 -19.55
CA SER A 148 -27.52 -12.34 -19.29
C SER A 148 -28.11 -13.06 -20.51
N GLU A 149 -29.10 -13.90 -20.26
CA GLU A 149 -29.81 -14.63 -21.33
C GLU A 149 -30.69 -13.68 -22.13
N LEU A 150 -30.14 -13.15 -23.22
CA LEU A 150 -30.88 -12.29 -24.13
C LEU A 150 -31.87 -13.10 -24.98
N PRO A 151 -33.09 -12.58 -25.22
CA PRO A 151 -34.02 -13.18 -26.17
C PRO A 151 -33.38 -13.36 -27.56
N PRO A 152 -33.70 -14.44 -28.30
CA PRO A 152 -33.01 -14.78 -29.55
C PRO A 152 -33.15 -13.69 -30.64
N ASN A 153 -34.22 -12.90 -30.56
CA ASN A 153 -34.52 -11.78 -31.45
C ASN A 153 -33.82 -10.47 -31.07
N LEU A 154 -33.08 -10.42 -29.97
CA LEU A 154 -32.42 -9.22 -29.48
C LEU A 154 -30.90 -9.33 -29.71
N LYS A 155 -30.37 -8.42 -30.54
CA LYS A 155 -28.93 -8.29 -30.82
C LYS A 155 -28.49 -6.89 -30.41
N ILE A 156 -27.52 -6.80 -29.49
CA ILE A 156 -26.95 -5.53 -29.05
C ILE A 156 -25.51 -5.47 -29.56
N CYS A 157 -25.17 -4.42 -30.29
CA CYS A 157 -23.82 -4.13 -30.75
C CYS A 157 -23.25 -2.95 -29.98
N TRP A 158 -21.97 -3.00 -29.62
CA TRP A 158 -21.26 -1.89 -28.99
C TRP A 158 -20.45 -1.15 -30.05
N GLU A 159 -20.73 0.14 -30.22
CA GLU A 159 -19.95 1.06 -31.06
C GLU A 159 -19.32 2.10 -30.13
N GLN A 160 -18.02 2.35 -30.31
CA GLN A 160 -17.19 3.14 -29.40
C GLN A 160 -16.62 4.38 -30.07
#